data_AF-A0A3D0RXN8-F1
#
_entry.id   AF-A0A3D0RXN8-F1
#
_cell.length_a   1.000
_cell.length_b   1.000
_cell.length_c   1.000
_cell.angle_alpha   90.00
_cell.angle_beta   90.00
_cell.angle_gamma   90.00
#
_symmetry.space_group_name_H-M   'P 1'
#
loop_
_entity.id
_entity.type
_entity.pdbx_description
1 polymer ?
#
loop_
_entity_poly.entity_id
_entity_poly.type
_entity_poly.pdbx_seq_one_letter_code
_entity_poly.pdbx_strand_id
1 'polypeptide(L)'
;PDLTTLGKYLGGGLSFGAFGGRADLMAAFDPTRPGALFHAGTFNNNVLTMSAGIAGLEQVLDDATLYDVNERGDRLRLALDAVARPAGLHVSGRGSLMT
;
A
#
# COMPACT_ATOMS: atom_id res chain seq x y z
N PRO A 1 0.92 12.51 -7.74
CA PRO A 1 0.60 13.19 -6.46
C PRO A 1 1.87 13.84 -5.90
N ASP A 2 1.79 14.96 -5.20
CA ASP A 2 2.97 15.61 -4.60
C ASP A 2 3.53 14.83 -3.42
N LEU A 3 2.65 14.28 -2.58
CA LEU A 3 2.93 13.35 -1.49
C LEU A 3 2.00 12.15 -1.58
N THR A 4 2.50 10.99 -1.19
CA THR A 4 1.79 9.71 -1.12
C THR A 4 2.06 9.11 0.25
N THR A 5 1.01 8.61 0.90
CA THR A 5 1.10 7.82 2.13
C THR A 5 0.86 6.35 1.80
N LEU A 6 1.59 5.49 2.48
CA LEU A 6 1.63 4.06 2.25
C LEU A 6 1.56 3.32 3.59
N GLY A 7 1.11 2.07 3.56
CA GLY A 7 0.94 1.25 4.77
C GLY A 7 0.47 -0.16 4.42
N LYS A 8 -0.17 -0.82 5.39
CA LYS A 8 -0.73 -2.18 5.24
C LYS A 8 0.32 -3.19 4.76
N TYR A 9 0.07 -3.84 3.63
CA TYR A 9 0.81 -5.01 3.17
C TYR A 9 2.28 -4.72 2.81
N LEU A 10 2.64 -3.44 2.60
CA LEU A 10 4.02 -3.04 2.31
C LEU A 10 4.99 -3.35 3.47
N GLY A 11 4.47 -3.52 4.70
CA GLY A 11 5.26 -3.98 5.85
C GLY A 11 5.47 -5.49 5.93
N GLY A 12 5.07 -6.26 4.92
CA GLY A 12 5.15 -7.72 4.96
C GLY A 12 4.30 -8.35 6.06
N GLY A 13 3.19 -7.69 6.45
CA GLY A 13 2.31 -8.13 7.53
C GLY A 13 2.66 -7.56 8.92
N LEU A 14 3.71 -6.74 9.02
CA LEU A 14 4.11 -6.08 10.27
C LEU A 14 3.65 -4.62 10.33
N SER A 15 3.87 -3.97 11.48
CA SER A 15 3.54 -2.56 11.67
C SER A 15 4.34 -1.67 10.73
N PHE A 16 3.67 -1.05 9.76
CA PHE A 16 4.31 -0.23 8.74
C PHE A 16 3.46 0.94 8.31
N GLY A 17 4.12 2.08 8.13
CA GLY A 17 3.61 3.25 7.45
C GLY A 17 4.76 4.01 6.83
N ALA A 18 4.54 4.61 5.67
CA ALA A 18 5.51 5.46 5.00
C ALA A 18 4.83 6.66 4.36
N PHE A 19 5.59 7.74 4.20
CA PHE A 19 5.19 8.87 3.38
C PHE A 19 6.38 9.26 2.50
N GLY A 20 6.09 9.67 1.27
CA GLY A 20 7.08 10.04 0.29
C GLY A 20 6.45 10.77 -0.89
N GLY A 21 7.26 11.30 -1.79
CA GLY A 21 6.76 12.06 -2.91
C GLY A 21 7.85 12.89 -3.55
N ARG A 22 7.53 14.11 -3.96
CA ARG A 22 8.50 15.00 -4.60
C ARG A 22 9.70 15.27 -3.70
N ALA A 23 10.88 15.23 -4.30
CA ALA A 23 12.14 15.39 -3.60
C ALA A 23 12.30 16.78 -2.96
N ASP A 24 11.77 17.83 -3.58
CA ASP A 24 11.82 19.20 -3.04
C ASP A 24 11.00 19.34 -1.74
N LEU A 25 9.90 18.60 -1.61
CA LEU A 25 9.12 18.50 -0.37
C LEU A 25 9.82 17.62 0.67
N MET A 26 10.30 16.44 0.27
CA MET A 26 10.97 15.51 1.18
C MET A 26 12.29 16.05 1.74
N ALA A 27 12.94 16.98 1.02
CA ALA A 27 14.14 17.67 1.49
C ALA A 27 13.94 18.47 2.79
N ALA A 28 12.69 18.78 3.16
CA ALA A 28 12.39 19.39 4.46
C ALA A 28 12.78 18.50 5.65
N PHE A 29 12.93 17.18 5.46
CA PHE A 29 13.30 16.22 6.51
C PHE A 29 14.80 15.87 6.51
N ASP A 30 15.61 16.46 5.63
CA ASP A 30 17.05 16.24 5.60
C ASP A 30 17.71 16.88 6.84
N PRO A 31 18.24 16.08 7.78
CA PRO A 31 18.77 16.59 9.05
C PRO A 31 20.05 17.42 8.88
N THR A 32 20.66 17.43 7.70
CA THR A 32 21.85 18.24 7.40
C THR A 32 21.50 19.70 7.07
N ARG A 33 20.21 20.01 6.83
CA ARG A 33 19.75 21.34 6.43
C ARG A 33 19.35 22.20 7.64
N PRO A 34 19.66 23.52 7.63
CA PRO A 34 19.12 24.43 8.63
C PRO A 34 17.59 24.47 8.58
N GLY A 35 16.95 24.36 9.75
CA GLY A 35 15.48 24.39 9.87
C GLY A 35 14.77 23.10 9.45
N ALA A 36 15.49 21.98 9.37
CA ALA A 36 14.91 20.68 9.05
C ALA A 36 13.79 20.28 10.02
N LEU A 37 12.77 19.62 9.48
CA LEU A 37 11.69 19.01 10.24
C LEU A 37 12.17 17.72 10.91
N PHE A 38 11.80 17.54 12.18
CA PHE A 38 12.11 16.32 12.91
C PHE A 38 11.10 15.20 12.59
N HIS A 39 11.62 14.06 12.15
CA HIS A 39 10.85 12.82 12.01
C HIS A 39 11.45 11.72 12.88
N ALA A 40 11.04 11.69 14.14
CA ALA A 40 11.44 10.66 15.09
C ALA A 40 10.47 9.46 15.05
N GLY A 41 10.89 8.36 15.69
CA GLY A 41 10.04 7.22 15.97
C GLY A 41 10.86 5.96 16.22
N THR A 42 10.70 5.37 17.41
CA THR A 42 11.52 4.24 17.89
C THR A 42 11.51 3.04 16.95
N PHE A 43 10.38 2.80 16.28
CA PHE A 43 10.18 1.62 15.43
C PHE A 43 10.16 1.94 13.93
N ASN A 44 10.47 3.18 13.52
CA ASN A 44 10.38 3.58 12.12
C ASN A 44 11.27 2.72 11.20
N ASN A 45 12.43 2.29 11.70
CA ASN A 45 13.40 1.46 10.98
C ASN A 45 13.63 0.10 11.65
N ASN A 46 12.64 -0.45 12.37
CA ASN A 46 12.80 -1.74 13.02
C ASN A 46 13.14 -2.84 11.99
N VAL A 47 14.16 -3.66 12.27
CA VAL A 47 14.73 -4.62 11.32
C VAL A 47 13.68 -5.63 10.85
N LEU A 48 12.76 -6.03 11.71
CA LEU A 48 11.73 -7.01 11.38
C LEU A 48 10.83 -6.50 10.24
N THR A 49 10.35 -5.25 10.33
CA THR A 49 9.53 -4.61 9.28
C THR A 49 10.32 -4.38 8.02
N MET A 50 11.58 -3.93 8.13
CA MET A 50 12.43 -3.70 6.96
C MET A 50 12.68 -5.01 6.19
N SER A 51 13.02 -6.10 6.88
CA SER A 51 13.25 -7.41 6.28
C SER A 51 11.98 -8.02 5.69
N ALA A 52 10.86 -7.98 6.41
CA ALA A 52 9.60 -8.54 5.93
C ALA A 52 9.03 -7.75 4.74
N GLY A 53 9.15 -6.42 4.76
CA GLY A 53 8.72 -5.57 3.65
C GLY A 53 9.50 -5.84 2.37
N ILE A 54 10.84 -5.92 2.45
CA ILE A 54 11.69 -6.26 1.30
C ILE A 54 11.32 -7.64 0.76
N ALA A 55 11.24 -8.67 1.62
CA ALA A 55 10.87 -10.01 1.19
C ALA A 55 9.47 -10.06 0.55
N GLY A 56 8.49 -9.36 1.14
CA GLY A 56 7.13 -9.28 0.60
C GLY A 56 7.08 -8.63 -0.77
N LEU A 57 7.81 -7.54 -0.99
CA LEU A 57 7.79 -6.80 -2.27
C LEU A 57 8.63 -7.46 -3.36
N GLU A 58 9.77 -8.05 -3.02
CA GLU A 58 10.69 -8.62 -4.02
C GLU A 58 10.41 -10.09 -4.34
N GLN A 59 9.80 -10.84 -3.42
CA GLN A 59 9.67 -12.30 -3.55
C GLN A 59 8.22 -12.78 -3.60
N VAL A 60 7.25 -11.96 -3.18
CA VAL A 60 5.84 -12.39 -3.07
C VAL A 60 4.92 -11.54 -3.93
N LEU A 61 5.07 -10.21 -3.89
CA LEU A 61 4.18 -9.25 -4.56
C LEU A 61 4.84 -8.63 -5.78
N ASP A 62 5.38 -9.49 -6.66
CA ASP A 62 5.83 -9.05 -7.97
C ASP A 62 4.67 -8.56 -8.84
N ASP A 63 5.00 -7.85 -9.93
CA ASP A 63 4.00 -7.27 -10.82
C ASP A 63 3.01 -8.33 -11.33
N ALA A 64 3.51 -9.51 -11.72
CA ALA A 64 2.69 -10.59 -12.25
C ALA A 64 1.66 -11.08 -11.21
N THR A 65 2.07 -11.27 -9.96
CA THR A 65 1.20 -11.68 -8.86
C THR A 65 0.18 -10.59 -8.53
N LEU A 66 0.60 -9.32 -8.53
CA LEU A 66 -0.31 -8.19 -8.31
C LEU A 66 -1.34 -8.06 -9.43
N TYR A 67 -0.98 -8.30 -10.68
CA TYR A 67 -1.94 -8.33 -11.79
C TYR A 67 -2.92 -9.50 -11.64
N ASP A 68 -2.43 -10.72 -11.39
CA ASP A 68 -3.27 -11.93 -11.26
C ASP A 68 -4.28 -11.80 -10.11
N VAL A 69 -3.86 -11.34 -8.93
CA VAL A 69 -4.76 -11.20 -7.78
C VAL A 69 -5.83 -10.14 -8.03
N ASN A 70 -5.48 -9.05 -8.71
CA ASN A 70 -6.44 -8.01 -9.03
C ASN A 70 -7.42 -8.45 -10.11
N GLU A 71 -6.97 -9.16 -11.15
CA GLU A 71 -7.85 -9.71 -12.18
C GLU A 71 -8.86 -10.71 -11.58
N ARG A 72 -8.39 -11.60 -10.71
CA ARG A 72 -9.25 -12.54 -9.98
C ARG A 72 -10.27 -11.82 -9.11
N GLY A 73 -9.84 -10.76 -8.43
CA GLY A 73 -10.70 -9.91 -7.62
C GLY A 73 -11.79 -9.21 -8.43
N ASP A 74 -11.44 -8.63 -9.58
CA ASP A 74 -12.41 -7.99 -10.47
C ASP A 74 -13.40 -9.00 -11.05
N ARG A 75 -12.94 -10.21 -11.42
CA ARG A 75 -13.83 -11.29 -11.86
C ARG A 75 -14.82 -11.69 -10.77
N LEU A 76 -14.36 -11.85 -9.53
CA LEU A 76 -15.22 -12.18 -8.40
C LEU A 76 -16.23 -11.05 -8.15
N ARG A 77 -15.77 -9.80 -8.13
CA ARG A 77 -16.62 -8.62 -7.89
C ARG A 77 -17.75 -8.53 -8.92
N LEU A 78 -17.43 -8.69 -10.21
CA LEU A 78 -18.42 -8.65 -11.29
C LEU A 78 -19.43 -9.80 -11.20
N ALA A 79 -18.98 -11.01 -10.84
CA ALA A 79 -19.86 -12.15 -10.65
C ALA A 79 -20.82 -11.94 -9.47
N LEU A 80 -20.32 -11.45 -8.33
CA LEU A 80 -21.14 -11.16 -7.15
C LEU A 80 -22.16 -10.05 -7.44
N ASP A 81 -21.73 -8.99 -8.12
CA ASP A 81 -22.60 -7.88 -8.50
C ASP A 81 -23.73 -8.33 -9.45
N ALA A 82 -23.44 -9.22 -10.40
CA ALA A 82 -24.48 -9.79 -11.27
C ALA A 82 -25.55 -10.58 -10.50
N VAL A 83 -25.17 -11.30 -9.44
CA VAL A 83 -26.08 -12.05 -8.55
C VAL A 83 -26.84 -11.12 -7.60
N ALA A 84 -26.21 -10.03 -7.16
CA ALA A 84 -26.77 -9.08 -6.19
C ALA A 84 -27.79 -8.12 -6.82
N ARG A 85 -27.58 -7.73 -8.08
CA ARG A 85 -28.40 -6.74 -8.81
C ARG A 85 -29.91 -7.03 -8.78
N PRO A 86 -30.40 -8.26 -9.00
CA PRO A 86 -31.83 -8.56 -8.93
C PRO A 86 -32.46 -8.28 -7.56
N ALA A 87 -31.67 -8.34 -6.48
CA ALA A 87 -32.10 -7.99 -5.12
C ALA A 87 -31.97 -6.49 -4.82
N GLY A 88 -31.64 -5.66 -5.82
CA GLY A 88 -31.40 -4.22 -5.64
C GLY A 88 -30.08 -3.88 -4.93
N LEU A 89 -29.15 -4.84 -4.85
CA LEU A 89 -27.85 -4.68 -4.21
C LEU A 89 -26.74 -4.53 -5.27
N HIS A 90 -25.67 -3.81 -4.92
CA HIS A 90 -24.51 -3.59 -5.78
C HIS A 90 -23.21 -3.90 -5.05
N VAL A 91 -22.27 -4.52 -5.78
CA VAL A 91 -20.93 -4.78 -5.27
C VAL A 91 -19.92 -3.86 -5.96
N SER A 92 -19.31 -3.00 -5.16
CA SER A 92 -18.37 -1.97 -5.59
C SER A 92 -16.93 -2.37 -5.22
N GLY A 93 -15.93 -1.76 -5.85
CA GLY A 93 -14.54 -2.10 -5.61
C GLY A 93 -13.65 -2.00 -6.82
N ARG A 94 -12.38 -2.40 -6.65
CA ARG A 94 -11.36 -2.43 -7.71
C ARG A 94 -10.35 -3.51 -7.41
N GLY A 95 -10.04 -4.33 -8.42
CA GLY A 95 -9.08 -5.41 -8.27
C GLY A 95 -9.50 -6.35 -7.15
N SER A 96 -8.57 -6.64 -6.23
CA SER A 96 -8.80 -7.53 -5.09
C SER A 96 -9.57 -6.93 -3.91
N LEU A 97 -10.03 -5.68 -4.00
CA LEU A 97 -10.79 -5.00 -2.93
C LEU A 97 -12.24 -4.76 -3.37
N MET A 98 -13.20 -5.22 -2.56
CA MET A 98 -14.63 -5.04 -2.85
C MET A 98 -15.48 -4.93 -1.59
N THR A 99 -16.62 -4.24 -1.70
CA THR A 99 -17.64 -4.03 -0.67
C THR A 99 -19.03 -3.99 -1.27
#